data_AF-A0A498GWN5-F1
#
_entry.id   AF-A0A498GWN5-F1
#
_cell.length_a   1.000
_cell.length_b   1.000
_cell.length_c   1.000
_cell.angle_alpha   90.00
_cell.angle_beta   90.00
_cell.angle_gamma   90.00
#
_symmetry.space_group_name_H-M   'P 1'
#
loop_
_entity.id
_entity.type
_entity.pdbx_description
1 polymer ?
#
loop_
_entity_poly.entity_id
_entity_poly.type
_entity_poly.pdbx_seq_one_letter_code
_entity_poly.pdbx_strand_id
1 'polypeptide(L)'
;MGEIIILEKSYSEKNLQLITGKKDISSHHQDIPEEMLLLSEAIEDPHKLPYLLETFYTAQIKNEKAFHFALLRVQVDSDLRMHEDIQKYQQRKYVAETLEKLLYGELMLAVGETVGMDND
;
A
#
# COMPACT_ATOMS: atom_id res chain seq x y z
N MET A 1 -10.88 -17.62 2.16
CA MET A 1 -10.66 -16.16 2.32
C MET A 1 -11.74 -15.47 1.53
N GLY A 2 -12.27 -14.33 2.01
CA GLY A 2 -13.30 -13.59 1.28
C GLY A 2 -12.71 -12.89 0.06
N GLU A 3 -13.42 -12.95 -1.06
CA GLU A 3 -13.12 -12.23 -2.29
C GLU A 3 -14.26 -11.26 -2.58
N ILE A 4 -13.93 -10.09 -3.11
CA ILE A 4 -14.89 -9.07 -3.53
C ILE A 4 -14.64 -8.77 -4.99
N ILE A 5 -15.71 -8.80 -5.80
CA ILE A 5 -15.63 -8.48 -7.22
C ILE A 5 -15.93 -6.99 -7.40
N ILE A 6 -15.00 -6.26 -8.01
CA ILE A 6 -15.13 -4.84 -8.34
C ILE A 6 -14.66 -4.69 -9.79
N LEU A 7 -15.49 -4.08 -10.65
CA LEU A 7 -15.16 -3.88 -12.07
C LEU A 7 -14.63 -5.16 -12.77
N GLU A 8 -15.33 -6.29 -12.55
CA GLU A 8 -15.00 -7.61 -13.11
C GLU A 8 -13.66 -8.23 -12.65
N LYS A 9 -12.95 -7.59 -11.71
CA LYS A 9 -11.74 -8.11 -11.07
C LYS A 9 -12.05 -8.60 -9.64
N SER A 10 -11.40 -9.69 -9.24
CA SER A 10 -11.46 -10.20 -7.87
C SER A 10 -10.38 -9.58 -7.00
N TYR A 11 -10.76 -9.16 -5.80
CA TYR A 11 -9.88 -8.57 -4.79
C TYR A 11 -9.99 -9.33 -3.47
N SER A 12 -8.86 -9.53 -2.80
CA SER A 12 -8.82 -10.03 -1.42
C SER A 12 -9.53 -9.05 -0.48
N GLU A 13 -10.59 -9.50 0.18
CA GLU A 13 -11.33 -8.69 1.14
C GLU A 13 -10.41 -8.15 2.25
N LYS A 14 -9.49 -9.00 2.74
CA LYS A 14 -8.51 -8.62 3.77
C LYS A 14 -7.57 -7.50 3.31
N ASN A 15 -7.14 -7.52 2.05
CA ASN A 15 -6.30 -6.45 1.52
C ASN A 15 -7.08 -5.14 1.41
N LEU A 16 -8.34 -5.20 0.95
CA LEU A 16 -9.19 -4.01 0.88
C LEU A 16 -9.48 -3.43 2.27
N GLN A 17 -9.75 -4.29 3.27
CA GLN A 17 -9.91 -3.87 4.66
C GLN A 17 -8.66 -3.17 5.19
N LEU A 18 -7.49 -3.75 4.92
CA LEU A 18 -6.20 -3.19 5.33
C LEU A 18 -5.96 -1.81 4.69
N ILE A 19 -6.08 -1.72 3.37
CA ILE A 19 -5.78 -0.52 2.58
C ILE A 19 -6.71 0.63 2.98
N THR A 20 -8.02 0.35 3.02
CA THR A 20 -9.03 1.37 3.33
C THR A 20 -9.13 1.69 4.82
N GLY A 21 -8.63 0.81 5.69
CA GLY A 21 -8.80 0.89 7.14
C GLY A 21 -10.23 0.62 7.62
N LYS A 22 -11.10 0.04 6.78
CA LYS A 22 -12.50 -0.27 7.12
C LYS A 22 -12.68 -1.77 7.32
N LYS A 23 -13.37 -2.17 8.39
CA LYS A 23 -13.66 -3.60 8.65
C LYS A 23 -14.78 -4.15 7.78
N ASP A 24 -15.79 -3.34 7.44
CA ASP A 24 -16.86 -3.73 6.52
C ASP A 24 -16.63 -3.10 5.14
N ILE A 25 -16.15 -3.90 4.21
CA ILE A 25 -15.94 -3.50 2.81
C ILE A 25 -17.13 -3.91 1.94
N SER A 26 -17.83 -4.99 2.31
CA SER A 26 -18.92 -5.55 1.50
C SER A 26 -19.99 -4.52 1.17
N SER A 27 -20.30 -3.64 2.14
CA SER A 27 -21.30 -2.56 2.01
C SER A 27 -20.81 -1.33 1.22
N HIS A 28 -19.50 -1.21 0.95
CA HIS A 28 -18.88 0.03 0.43
C HIS A 28 -17.88 -0.21 -0.71
N HIS A 29 -17.89 -1.39 -1.33
CA HIS A 29 -16.89 -1.79 -2.31
C HIS A 29 -16.90 -0.90 -3.58
N GLN A 30 -18.03 -0.28 -3.93
CA GLN A 30 -18.14 0.64 -5.06
C GLN A 30 -17.53 2.03 -4.79
N ASP A 31 -17.30 2.38 -3.53
CA ASP A 31 -16.75 3.69 -3.14
C ASP A 31 -15.22 3.67 -3.00
N ILE A 32 -14.58 2.53 -3.24
CA ILE A 32 -13.13 2.40 -3.11
C ILE A 32 -12.46 3.12 -4.28
N PRO A 33 -11.59 4.11 -4.02
CA PRO A 33 -10.86 4.81 -5.08
C PRO A 33 -9.98 3.85 -5.90
N GLU A 34 -9.83 4.13 -7.19
CA GLU A 34 -9.07 3.30 -8.13
C GLU A 34 -7.61 3.13 -7.68
N GLU A 35 -6.99 4.18 -7.15
CA GLU A 35 -5.64 4.14 -6.59
C GLU A 35 -5.51 3.10 -5.46
N MET A 36 -6.56 2.92 -4.64
CA MET A 36 -6.56 1.92 -3.57
C MET A 36 -6.75 0.49 -4.12
N LEU A 37 -7.51 0.33 -5.21
CA LEU A 37 -7.63 -0.94 -5.91
C LEU A 37 -6.31 -1.34 -6.55
N LEU A 38 -5.62 -0.41 -7.22
CA LEU A 38 -4.30 -0.61 -7.79
C LEU A 38 -3.28 -1.01 -6.71
N LEU A 39 -3.31 -0.36 -5.55
CA LEU A 39 -2.46 -0.74 -4.42
C LEU A 39 -2.77 -2.17 -3.95
N SER A 40 -4.04 -2.56 -3.91
CA SER A 40 -4.45 -3.93 -3.58
C SER A 40 -3.89 -4.95 -4.56
N GLU A 41 -3.89 -4.65 -5.87
CA GLU A 41 -3.29 -5.50 -6.89
C GLU A 41 -1.77 -5.60 -6.71
N ALA A 42 -1.09 -4.48 -6.44
CA ALA A 42 0.35 -4.43 -6.28
C ALA A 42 0.84 -5.19 -5.04
N ILE A 43 0.09 -5.19 -3.93
CA ILE A 43 0.48 -5.93 -2.71
C ILE A 43 0.06 -7.41 -2.75
N GLU A 44 -0.93 -7.76 -3.58
CA GLU A 44 -1.30 -9.17 -3.82
C GLU A 44 -0.26 -9.84 -4.72
N ASP A 45 0.23 -9.15 -5.75
CA ASP A 45 1.32 -9.60 -6.62
C ASP A 45 2.40 -8.51 -6.79
N PRO A 46 3.42 -8.50 -5.91
CA PRO A 46 4.52 -7.53 -5.94
C PRO A 46 5.30 -7.49 -7.26
N HIS A 47 5.27 -8.54 -8.08
CA HIS A 47 5.96 -8.56 -9.38
C HIS A 47 5.29 -7.66 -10.42
N LYS A 48 4.05 -7.21 -10.18
CA LYS A 48 3.37 -6.23 -11.03
C LYS A 48 3.88 -4.81 -10.81
N LEU A 49 4.50 -4.53 -9.66
CA LEU A 49 4.90 -3.17 -9.29
C LEU A 49 5.71 -2.46 -10.40
N PRO A 50 6.74 -3.05 -11.02
CA PRO A 50 7.52 -2.37 -12.06
C PRO A 50 6.68 -1.83 -13.22
N TYR A 51 5.59 -2.53 -13.57
CA TYR A 51 4.68 -2.15 -14.65
C TYR A 51 3.62 -1.13 -14.20
N LEU A 52 3.40 -1.01 -12.89
CA LEU A 52 2.44 -0.07 -12.30
C LEU A 52 3.08 1.25 -11.85
N LEU A 53 4.42 1.36 -11.83
CA LEU A 53 5.12 2.56 -11.34
C LEU A 53 4.67 3.83 -12.05
N GLU A 54 4.63 3.83 -13.38
CA GLU A 54 4.17 4.99 -14.17
C GLU A 54 2.69 5.30 -13.93
N THR A 55 1.86 4.26 -13.82
CA THR A 55 0.43 4.40 -13.50
C THR A 55 0.25 5.11 -12.15
N PHE A 56 0.97 4.70 -11.11
CA PHE A 56 0.90 5.39 -9.82
C PHE A 56 1.46 6.81 -9.89
N TYR A 57 2.61 7.01 -10.53
CA TYR A 57 3.27 8.31 -10.60
C TYR A 57 2.42 9.39 -11.30
N THR A 58 1.64 8.97 -12.30
CA THR A 58 0.76 9.86 -13.07
C THR A 58 -0.69 9.87 -12.58
N ALA A 59 -1.05 9.00 -11.63
CA ALA A 59 -2.41 8.88 -11.14
C ALA A 59 -2.86 10.16 -10.43
N GLN A 60 -4.08 10.60 -10.72
CA GLN A 60 -4.72 11.67 -9.98
C GLN A 60 -5.31 11.11 -8.68
N ILE A 61 -4.48 11.03 -7.63
CA ILE A 61 -4.90 10.57 -6.30
C ILE A 61 -5.95 11.52 -5.75
N LYS A 62 -7.19 11.04 -5.53
CA LYS A 62 -8.32 11.89 -5.14
C LYS A 62 -8.15 12.46 -3.73
N ASN A 63 -7.51 11.68 -2.85
CA ASN A 63 -7.22 12.07 -1.48
C ASN A 63 -5.83 11.57 -1.09
N GLU A 64 -4.83 12.43 -1.30
CA GLU A 64 -3.42 12.10 -1.04
C GLU A 64 -3.18 11.63 0.38
N LYS A 65 -3.76 12.30 1.39
CA LYS A 65 -3.60 11.92 2.79
C LYS A 65 -4.16 10.52 3.06
N ALA A 66 -5.33 10.20 2.51
CA ALA A 66 -5.93 8.87 2.68
C ALA A 66 -5.09 7.78 2.01
N PHE A 67 -4.52 8.06 0.83
CA PHE A 67 -3.65 7.12 0.12
C PHE A 67 -2.31 6.92 0.84
N HIS A 68 -1.70 7.99 1.34
CA HIS A 68 -0.47 7.92 2.14
C HIS A 68 -0.67 7.05 3.39
N PHE A 69 -1.80 7.20 4.09
CA PHE A 69 -2.16 6.32 5.20
C PHE A 69 -2.41 4.86 4.76
N ALA A 70 -2.87 4.61 3.53
CA ALA A 70 -3.02 3.25 3.02
C ALA A 70 -1.66 2.56 2.86
N LEU A 71 -0.65 3.26 2.31
CA LEU A 71 0.72 2.77 2.23
C LEU A 71 1.29 2.48 3.63
N LEU A 72 1.07 3.41 4.57
CA LEU A 72 1.48 3.24 5.97
C LEU A 72 0.86 1.99 6.61
N ARG A 73 -0.43 1.74 6.40
CA ARG A 73 -1.10 0.54 6.93
C ARG A 73 -0.47 -0.74 6.38
N VAL A 74 -0.12 -0.78 5.10
CA VAL A 74 0.56 -1.93 4.50
C VAL A 74 1.93 -2.18 5.14
N GLN A 75 2.71 -1.12 5.41
CA GLN A 75 3.99 -1.25 6.10
C GLN A 75 3.82 -1.80 7.51
N VAL A 76 2.90 -1.23 8.30
CA VAL A 76 2.62 -1.68 9.68
C VAL A 76 2.12 -3.12 9.72
N ASP A 77 1.16 -3.51 8.87
CA ASP A 77 0.69 -4.91 8.80
C ASP A 77 1.81 -5.86 8.43
N SER A 78 2.69 -5.45 7.51
CA SER A 78 3.82 -6.26 7.08
C SER A 78 4.85 -6.45 8.19
N ASP A 79 5.17 -5.41 8.96
CA ASP A 79 6.08 -5.52 10.09
C ASP A 79 5.51 -6.39 11.22
N LEU A 80 4.22 -6.25 11.53
CA LEU A 80 3.56 -7.05 12.57
C LEU A 80 3.50 -8.54 12.21
N ARG A 81 3.37 -8.86 10.92
CA ARG A 81 3.11 -10.23 10.43
C ARG A 81 4.30 -10.86 9.73
N MET A 82 5.45 -10.18 9.71
CA MET A 82 6.69 -10.67 9.09
C MET A 82 7.07 -12.09 9.54
N HIS A 83 6.84 -12.41 10.81
CA HIS A 83 7.11 -13.73 11.37
C HIS A 83 6.23 -14.86 10.82
N GLU A 84 5.07 -14.54 10.24
CA GLU A 84 4.15 -15.52 9.65
C GLU A 84 4.65 -15.99 8.28
N ASP A 85 5.18 -15.07 7.47
CA ASP A 85 5.72 -15.32 6.14
C ASP A 85 6.67 -14.18 5.73
N ILE A 86 7.96 -14.37 6.03
CA ILE A 86 8.98 -13.32 5.84
C ILE A 86 8.99 -12.84 4.38
N GLN A 87 8.97 -13.77 3.42
CA GLN A 87 9.08 -13.41 2.00
C GLN A 87 7.87 -12.58 1.57
N LYS A 88 6.65 -13.04 1.89
CA LYS A 88 5.42 -12.33 1.52
C LYS A 88 5.36 -10.93 2.12
N TYR A 89 5.59 -10.81 3.42
CA TYR A 89 5.43 -9.53 4.11
C TYR A 89 6.58 -8.56 3.81
N GLN A 90 7.80 -9.05 3.59
CA GLN A 90 8.90 -8.21 3.11
C GLN A 90 8.61 -7.64 1.72
N GLN A 91 8.04 -8.42 0.80
CA GLN A 91 7.67 -7.92 -0.53
C GLN A 91 6.52 -6.91 -0.47
N ARG A 92 5.49 -7.14 0.36
CA ARG A 92 4.39 -6.17 0.57
C ARG A 92 4.90 -4.86 1.15
N LYS A 93 5.80 -4.92 2.13
CA LYS A 93 6.47 -3.73 2.67
C LYS A 93 7.26 -2.98 1.61
N TYR A 94 8.06 -3.69 0.80
CA TYR A 94 8.82 -3.10 -0.30
C TYR A 94 7.93 -2.36 -1.30
N VAL A 95 6.77 -2.92 -1.66
CA VAL A 95 5.79 -2.25 -2.54
C VAL A 95 5.34 -0.92 -1.93
N ALA A 96 4.91 -0.94 -0.67
CA ALA A 96 4.40 0.25 0.00
C ALA A 96 5.48 1.34 0.17
N GLU A 97 6.69 0.98 0.60
CA GLU A 97 7.80 1.93 0.75
C GLU A 97 8.27 2.50 -0.59
N THR A 98 8.28 1.69 -1.65
CA THR A 98 8.67 2.15 -2.99
C THR A 98 7.66 3.17 -3.52
N LEU A 99 6.37 2.87 -3.40
CA LEU A 99 5.32 3.81 -3.80
C LEU A 99 5.32 5.07 -2.94
N GLU A 100 5.57 4.95 -1.63
CA GLU A 100 5.63 6.11 -0.75
C GLU A 100 6.79 7.04 -1.12
N LYS A 101 7.99 6.49 -1.34
CA LYS A 101 9.14 7.28 -1.80
C LYS A 101 8.91 7.89 -3.18
N LEU A 102 8.29 7.16 -4.09
CA LEU A 102 7.99 7.63 -5.44
C LEU A 102 7.03 8.83 -5.44
N LEU A 103 6.00 8.79 -4.60
CA LEU A 103 4.91 9.76 -4.60
C LEU A 103 5.14 10.92 -3.63
N TYR A 104 5.83 10.68 -2.52
CA TYR A 104 5.96 11.64 -1.41
C TYR A 104 7.42 11.99 -1.08
N GLY A 105 8.40 11.33 -1.69
CA GLY A 105 9.83 11.62 -1.53
C GLY A 105 10.47 11.04 -0.26
N GLU A 106 9.69 10.71 0.77
CA GLU A 106 10.18 10.18 2.04
C GLU A 106 9.22 9.13 2.64
N LEU A 107 9.73 8.31 3.57
CA LEU A 107 8.90 7.38 4.34
C LEU A 107 8.41 8.05 5.62
N MET A 108 7.12 7.94 5.91
CA MET A 108 6.54 8.46 7.16
C MET A 108 7.09 7.73 8.40
N LEU A 109 7.43 6.43 8.27
CA LEU A 109 8.07 5.64 9.33
C LEU A 109 9.58 5.49 9.13
N ALA A 110 10.24 6.44 8.44
CA ALA A 110 11.69 6.40 8.32
C ALA A 110 12.32 6.25 9.72
N VAL A 111 13.04 5.15 9.93
CA VAL A 111 13.95 5.05 11.07
C VAL A 111 15.03 6.08 10.79
N GLY A 112 15.02 7.16 11.57
CA GLY A 112 15.83 8.33 11.29
C GLY A 112 17.29 7.97 11.04
N GLU A 113 17.75 8.16 9.81
CA GLU A 113 19.07 8.74 9.65
C GLU A 113 18.92 10.18 10.14
N THR A 114 19.09 10.38 11.45
CA THR A 114 19.57 11.66 11.94
C THR A 114 20.87 11.88 11.19
N VAL A 115 20.81 12.64 10.10
CA VAL A 115 21.98 13.15 9.40
C VAL A 115 22.86 13.71 10.50
N GLY A 116 24.00 13.07 10.72
CA GLY A 116 25.02 13.59 11.60
C GLY A 116 25.39 14.96 11.06
N MET A 117 24.81 16.00 11.65
CA MET A 117 25.38 17.32 11.62
C MET A 117 26.61 17.26 12.53
N ASP A 118 27.64 16.57 12.05
CA ASP A 118 29.00 16.81 12.49
C ASP A 118 29.34 18.21 11.97
N ASN A 119 29.14 19.19 12.84
CA ASN A 119 29.68 20.52 12.67
C ASN A 119 31.21 20.39 12.78
N ASP A 120 31.91 20.48 11.65
CA ASP A 120 33.32 20.87 11.58
C ASP A 120 33.42 22.30 11.04
#